data_AF-A0A556C367-F1
#
_entry.id   AF-A0A556C367-F1
#
_cell.length_a   1.000
_cell.length_b   1.000
_cell.length_c   1.000
_cell.angle_alpha   90.00
_cell.angle_beta   90.00
_cell.angle_gamma   90.00
#
_symmetry.space_group_name_H-M   'P 1'
#
loop_
_entity.id
_entity.type
_entity.pdbx_description
1 polymer ?
#
loop_
_entity_poly.entity_id
_entity_poly.type
_entity_poly.pdbx_seq_one_letter_code
_entity_poly.pdbx_strand_id
1 'polypeptide(L)'
;MFDLAQYRTEPIQVTLNVAELVLVEEGSPGGPRSYDDAVYEARDDDDLATEISHQYVEAYSAYAERFTAAVQAEAEKHPGLSGLVTVTVDTNITTGTLDAPGVENPSEGDSDPLVWHFWSNARENVGLPMIQGGP
;
A
#
# COMPACT_ATOMS: atom_id res chain seq x y z
N MET A 1 -22.57 1.54 18.90
CA MET A 1 -21.63 2.06 17.89
C MET A 1 -22.50 2.68 16.82
N PHE A 2 -22.44 3.99 16.61
CA PHE A 2 -23.22 4.62 15.53
C PHE A 2 -22.65 4.15 14.20
N ASP A 3 -23.52 3.70 13.31
CA ASP A 3 -23.17 3.36 11.93
C ASP A 3 -22.89 4.68 11.20
N LEU A 4 -21.67 5.20 11.37
CA LEU A 4 -21.20 6.43 10.72
C LEU A 4 -21.26 6.31 9.18
N ALA A 5 -21.25 5.07 8.66
CA ALA A 5 -21.38 4.80 7.25
C ALA A 5 -22.78 5.14 6.69
N GLN A 6 -23.85 5.02 7.50
CA GLN A 6 -25.22 5.34 7.05
C GLN A 6 -25.49 6.83 6.80
N TYR A 7 -24.69 7.73 7.36
CA TYR A 7 -24.91 9.17 7.26
C TYR A 7 -23.83 9.91 6.48
N ARG A 8 -22.84 9.20 5.95
CA ARG A 8 -21.74 9.82 5.22
C ARG A 8 -22.20 10.22 3.81
N THR A 9 -22.04 11.50 3.50
CA THR A 9 -22.30 12.05 2.16
C THR A 9 -21.03 12.52 1.47
N GLU A 10 -19.92 12.57 2.20
CA GLU A 10 -18.61 12.97 1.69
C GLU A 10 -17.85 11.77 1.12
N PRO A 11 -17.10 11.94 0.02
CA PRO A 11 -16.27 10.88 -0.53
C PRO A 11 -15.22 10.42 0.50
N ILE A 12 -14.95 9.12 0.49
CA ILE A 12 -13.92 8.47 1.31
C ILE A 12 -12.74 8.20 0.37
N GLN A 13 -11.63 8.89 0.61
CA GLN A 13 -10.41 8.69 -0.15
C GLN A 13 -9.44 7.83 0.66
N VAL A 14 -9.12 6.65 0.15
CA VAL A 14 -8.14 5.74 0.74
C VAL A 14 -6.84 5.88 -0.06
N THR A 15 -5.77 6.27 0.61
CA THR A 15 -4.43 6.36 0.00
C THR A 15 -3.64 5.09 0.24
N LEU A 16 -2.85 4.68 -0.74
CA LEU A 16 -1.91 3.57 -0.63
C LEU A 16 -0.56 4.00 -1.21
N ASN A 17 0.47 4.04 -0.36
CA ASN A 17 1.86 4.09 -0.77
C ASN A 17 2.50 2.73 -0.48
N VAL A 18 2.84 2.00 -1.54
CA VAL A 18 3.38 0.63 -1.40
C VAL A 18 4.81 0.63 -0.90
N ALA A 19 5.61 1.66 -1.22
CA ALA A 19 6.99 1.76 -0.78
C ALA A 19 7.09 2.00 0.74
N GLU A 20 6.22 2.85 1.29
CA GLU A 20 6.14 3.12 2.73
C GLU A 20 5.76 1.85 3.53
N LEU A 21 4.87 1.00 2.99
CA LEU A 21 4.52 -0.27 3.62
C LEU A 21 5.72 -1.21 3.80
N VAL A 22 6.59 -1.28 2.79
CA VAL A 22 7.77 -2.16 2.82
C VAL A 22 8.78 -1.65 3.85
N LEU A 23 8.99 -0.34 3.93
CA LEU A 23 9.96 0.24 4.86
C LEU A 23 9.56 0.12 6.32
N VAL A 24 8.27 0.26 6.63
CA VAL A 24 7.78 0.05 8.00
C VAL A 24 8.04 -1.40 8.46
N GLU A 25 8.01 -2.36 7.54
CA GLU A 25 8.12 -3.80 7.83
C GLU A 25 9.51 -4.40 7.62
N GLU A 26 10.48 -3.64 7.10
CA GLU A 26 11.86 -4.09 6.82
C GLU A 26 12.57 -4.62 8.10
N GLY A 27 12.17 -4.12 9.28
CA GLY A 27 12.66 -4.56 10.58
C GLY A 27 11.99 -5.80 11.16
N SER A 28 10.93 -6.31 10.53
CA SER A 28 10.15 -7.47 11.01
C SER A 28 10.77 -8.78 10.52
N PRO A 29 10.92 -9.82 11.36
CA PRO A 29 11.39 -11.13 10.91
C PRO A 29 10.43 -11.73 9.88
N GLY A 30 10.89 -11.86 8.63
CA GLY A 30 10.08 -12.31 7.49
C GLY A 30 9.34 -11.19 6.75
N GLY A 31 9.63 -9.92 7.06
CA GLY A 31 9.15 -8.77 6.29
C GLY A 31 9.77 -8.70 4.89
N PRO A 32 9.11 -8.00 3.95
CA PRO A 32 9.66 -7.74 2.63
C PRO A 32 10.93 -6.88 2.76
N ARG A 33 11.92 -7.19 1.93
CA ARG A 33 13.14 -6.38 1.81
C ARG A 33 12.81 -5.06 1.11
N SER A 34 13.41 -3.96 1.53
CA SER A 34 13.25 -2.68 0.81
C SER A 34 14.00 -2.63 -0.51
N TYR A 35 13.49 -1.78 -1.40
CA TYR A 35 14.07 -1.53 -2.70
C TYR A 35 15.49 -0.93 -2.59
N ASP A 36 15.69 0.04 -1.70
CA ASP A 36 16.98 0.71 -1.52
C ASP A 36 18.07 -0.27 -1.08
N ASP A 37 17.75 -1.18 -0.15
CA ASP A 37 18.67 -2.24 0.25
C ASP A 37 18.95 -3.23 -0.89
N ALA A 38 17.91 -3.64 -1.63
CA ALA A 38 18.04 -4.54 -2.77
C ALA A 38 18.97 -3.97 -3.85
N VAL A 39 18.78 -2.71 -4.21
CA VAL A 39 19.62 -2.02 -5.20
C VAL A 39 21.03 -1.73 -4.65
N TYR A 40 21.17 -1.40 -3.36
CA TYR A 40 22.47 -1.15 -2.76
C TYR A 40 23.39 -2.39 -2.81
N GLU A 41 22.84 -3.59 -2.60
CA GLU A 41 23.63 -4.83 -2.74
C GLU A 41 23.97 -5.17 -4.19
N ALA A 42 23.10 -4.80 -5.14
CA ALA A 42 23.32 -4.99 -6.57
C ALA A 42 24.14 -3.87 -7.24
N ARG A 43 24.62 -2.88 -6.49
CA ARG A 43 25.25 -1.65 -7.03
C ARG A 43 26.46 -1.87 -7.95
N ASP A 44 27.10 -3.02 -7.86
CA ASP A 44 28.29 -3.37 -8.66
C ASP A 44 27.91 -4.12 -9.96
N ASP A 45 26.60 -4.37 -10.18
CA ASP A 45 26.02 -5.05 -11.34
C ASP A 45 24.77 -4.29 -11.83
N ASP A 46 24.95 -3.45 -12.85
CA ASP A 46 23.89 -2.62 -13.43
C ASP A 46 22.71 -3.43 -13.99
N ASP A 47 22.98 -4.62 -14.53
CA ASP A 47 21.94 -5.50 -15.09
C ASP A 47 21.08 -6.06 -13.95
N LEU A 48 21.72 -6.50 -12.86
CA LEU A 48 21.03 -6.97 -11.65
C LEU A 48 20.22 -5.85 -10.98
N ALA A 49 20.77 -4.64 -10.87
CA ALA A 49 20.05 -3.49 -10.31
C ALA A 49 18.80 -3.14 -11.14
N THR A 50 18.89 -3.24 -12.47
CA THR A 50 17.75 -3.04 -13.38
C THR A 50 16.71 -4.14 -13.22
N GLU A 51 17.13 -5.40 -13.11
CA GLU A 51 16.23 -6.54 -12.90
C GLU A 51 15.45 -6.39 -11.59
N ILE A 52 16.13 -6.07 -10.49
CA ILE A 52 15.50 -5.79 -9.19
C ILE A 52 14.47 -4.68 -9.33
N SER A 53 14.81 -3.58 -10.02
CA SER A 53 13.89 -2.47 -10.23
C SER A 53 12.60 -2.89 -10.93
N HIS A 54 12.70 -3.74 -11.97
CA HIS A 54 11.54 -4.28 -12.66
C HIS A 54 10.69 -5.18 -11.75
N GLN A 55 11.32 -6.07 -10.98
CA GLN A 55 10.63 -6.96 -10.03
C GLN A 55 9.82 -6.17 -8.98
N TYR A 56 10.39 -5.09 -8.45
CA TYR A 56 9.69 -4.23 -7.48
C TYR A 56 8.51 -3.48 -8.11
N VAL A 57 8.68 -2.91 -9.31
CA VAL A 57 7.59 -2.23 -10.03
C VAL A 57 6.42 -3.17 -10.29
N GLU A 58 6.69 -4.40 -10.75
CA GLU A 58 5.66 -5.41 -10.98
C GLU A 58 4.97 -5.83 -9.68
N ALA A 59 5.75 -6.10 -8.63
CA ALA A 59 5.21 -6.49 -7.33
C ALA A 59 4.34 -5.41 -6.70
N TYR A 60 4.77 -4.14 -6.79
CA TYR A 60 4.03 -3.00 -6.23
C TYR A 60 2.72 -2.77 -6.99
N SER A 61 2.75 -2.88 -8.33
CA SER A 61 1.56 -2.77 -9.16
C SER A 61 0.56 -3.89 -8.87
N ALA A 62 1.02 -5.14 -8.81
CA ALA A 62 0.17 -6.29 -8.49
C ALA A 62 -0.38 -6.26 -7.06
N TYR A 63 0.36 -5.69 -6.11
CA TYR A 63 -0.13 -5.45 -4.75
C TYR A 63 -1.22 -4.38 -4.74
N ALA A 64 -1.00 -3.24 -5.41
CA ALA A 64 -1.96 -2.14 -5.47
C ALA A 64 -3.30 -2.55 -6.09
N GLU A 65 -3.30 -3.39 -7.12
CA GLU A 65 -4.52 -3.94 -7.71
C GLU A 65 -5.31 -4.78 -6.70
N ARG A 66 -4.64 -5.70 -5.99
CA ARG A 66 -5.27 -6.54 -4.96
C ARG A 66 -5.81 -5.72 -3.80
N PHE A 67 -5.05 -4.72 -3.35
CA PHE A 67 -5.46 -3.80 -2.30
C PHE A 67 -6.71 -3.01 -2.72
N THR A 68 -6.70 -2.43 -3.93
CA THR A 68 -7.83 -1.69 -4.47
C THR A 68 -9.08 -2.57 -4.54
N ALA A 69 -8.95 -3.80 -5.02
CA ALA A 69 -10.05 -4.76 -5.05
C ALA A 69 -10.58 -5.09 -3.64
N ALA A 70 -9.69 -5.25 -2.65
CA ALA A 70 -10.07 -5.51 -1.27
C ALA A 70 -10.82 -4.32 -0.62
N VAL A 71 -10.38 -3.09 -0.88
CA VAL A 71 -11.11 -1.88 -0.44
C VAL A 71 -12.51 -1.83 -1.04
N GLN A 72 -12.63 -2.08 -2.35
CA GLN A 72 -13.93 -2.07 -3.02
C GLN A 72 -14.85 -3.19 -2.51
N ALA A 73 -14.32 -4.39 -2.32
CA ALA A 73 -15.07 -5.51 -1.76
C ALA A 73 -15.55 -5.25 -0.32
N GLU A 74 -14.77 -4.52 0.49
CA GLU A 74 -15.23 -4.05 1.79
C GLU A 74 -16.32 -2.98 1.65
N ALA A 75 -16.16 -2.02 0.74
CA ALA A 75 -17.15 -0.96 0.50
C ALA A 75 -18.51 -1.51 0.06
N GLU A 76 -18.52 -2.57 -0.74
CA GLU A 76 -19.74 -3.28 -1.18
C GLU A 76 -20.54 -3.90 -0.02
N LYS A 77 -19.90 -4.20 1.12
CA LYS A 77 -20.60 -4.67 2.34
C LYS A 77 -21.40 -3.55 3.01
N HIS A 78 -21.15 -2.30 2.63
CA HIS A 78 -21.77 -1.10 3.18
C HIS A 78 -22.49 -0.34 2.06
N PRO A 79 -23.77 -0.62 1.77
CA PRO A 79 -24.49 -0.08 0.61
C PRO A 79 -24.54 1.45 0.52
N GLY A 80 -24.41 2.16 1.66
CA GLY A 80 -24.33 3.62 1.70
C GLY A 80 -22.97 4.20 1.24
N LEU A 81 -21.94 3.36 1.10
CA LEU A 81 -20.56 3.77 0.84
C LEU A 81 -20.00 3.29 -0.50
N SER A 82 -20.59 2.29 -1.17
CA SER A 82 -20.00 1.63 -2.35
C SER A 82 -19.81 2.53 -3.59
N GLY A 83 -20.30 3.77 -3.57
CA GLY A 83 -20.05 4.79 -4.59
C GLY A 83 -19.28 6.02 -4.09
N LEU A 84 -18.89 6.03 -2.83
CA LEU A 84 -18.16 7.12 -2.17
C LEU A 84 -16.68 6.80 -1.95
N VAL A 85 -16.29 5.51 -2.00
CA VAL A 85 -14.92 5.07 -1.72
C VAL A 85 -14.08 5.09 -3.00
N THR A 86 -13.03 5.91 -2.99
CA THR A 86 -11.99 5.95 -4.04
C THR A 86 -10.64 5.57 -3.46
N VAL A 87 -9.81 4.90 -4.27
CA VAL A 87 -8.45 4.52 -3.89
C VAL A 87 -7.47 5.33 -4.72
N THR A 88 -6.54 6.01 -4.06
CA THR A 88 -5.40 6.69 -4.69
C THR A 88 -4.15 5.89 -4.39
N VAL A 89 -3.46 5.43 -5.43
CA VAL A 89 -2.29 4.56 -5.30
C VAL A 89 -1.04 5.28 -5.77
N ASP A 90 0.02 5.18 -4.98
CA ASP A 90 1.39 5.44 -5.38
C ASP A 90 2.20 4.13 -5.35
N THR A 91 2.71 3.76 -6.54
CA THR A 91 3.57 2.58 -6.77
C THR A 91 5.02 2.98 -7.05
N ASN A 92 5.37 4.26 -6.90
CA ASN A 92 6.73 4.70 -7.10
C ASN A 92 7.66 4.06 -6.06
N ILE A 93 8.60 3.24 -6.53
CA ILE A 93 9.52 2.49 -5.68
C ILE A 93 10.44 3.39 -4.84
N THR A 94 10.61 4.67 -5.25
CA THR A 94 11.47 5.64 -4.55
C THR A 94 10.72 6.54 -3.57
N THR A 95 9.39 6.41 -3.42
CA THR A 95 8.61 7.26 -2.50
C THR A 95 8.49 6.70 -1.08
N GLY A 96 9.36 5.75 -0.72
CA GLY A 96 9.38 5.14 0.60
C GLY A 96 10.01 6.03 1.69
N THR A 97 10.77 7.07 1.35
CA THR A 97 11.38 7.91 2.40
C THR A 97 10.34 8.80 3.07
N LEU A 98 10.49 9.05 4.38
CA LEU A 98 9.61 9.93 5.18
C LEU A 98 9.45 11.35 4.59
N ASP A 99 10.35 11.76 3.70
CA ASP A 99 10.37 13.08 3.04
C ASP A 99 10.11 13.01 1.52
N ALA A 100 9.78 11.84 0.97
CA ALA A 100 9.50 11.73 -0.46
C ALA A 100 8.16 12.41 -0.79
N PRO A 101 8.10 13.24 -1.86
CA PRO A 101 6.83 13.76 -2.34
C PRO A 101 5.97 12.59 -2.84
N GLY A 102 4.89 12.28 -2.11
CA GLY A 102 3.98 11.17 -2.41
C GLY A 102 2.67 11.29 -1.63
N VAL A 103 1.80 10.28 -1.75
CA VAL A 103 0.67 10.12 -0.82
C VAL A 103 1.17 9.34 0.39
N GLU A 104 0.74 9.72 1.59
CA GLU A 104 1.04 8.97 2.81
C GLU A 104 -0.04 7.92 3.06
N ASN A 105 0.34 6.78 3.62
CA ASN A 105 -0.63 5.83 4.14
C ASN A 105 -1.36 6.42 5.36
N PRO A 106 -2.68 6.16 5.51
CA PRO A 106 -3.40 6.60 6.69
C PRO A 106 -2.86 5.92 7.96
N SER A 107 -2.90 6.64 9.08
CA SER A 107 -2.54 6.15 10.42
C SER A 107 -3.79 6.04 11.31
N GLU A 108 -3.78 5.12 12.27
CA GLU A 108 -4.91 4.92 13.21
C GLU A 108 -5.26 6.18 14.00
N GLY A 109 -4.26 7.00 14.35
CA GLY A 109 -4.42 8.15 15.23
C GLY A 109 -4.75 9.46 14.53
N ASP A 110 -4.34 9.64 13.27
CA ASP A 110 -4.42 10.93 12.58
C ASP A 110 -5.39 10.93 11.40
N SER A 111 -5.89 9.75 11.00
CA SER A 111 -6.80 9.60 9.86
C SER A 111 -8.26 9.48 10.26
N ASP A 112 -9.14 9.70 9.28
CA ASP A 112 -10.56 9.40 9.42
C ASP A 112 -10.75 7.91 9.79
N PRO A 113 -11.56 7.57 10.82
CA PRO A 113 -11.72 6.19 11.26
C PRO A 113 -12.24 5.24 10.19
N LEU A 114 -13.06 5.71 9.23
CA LEU A 114 -13.51 4.88 8.12
C LEU A 114 -12.39 4.68 7.11
N VAL A 115 -11.58 5.70 6.81
CA VAL A 115 -10.41 5.57 5.94
C VAL A 115 -9.43 4.55 6.53
N TRP A 116 -9.13 4.67 7.82
CA TRP A 116 -8.29 3.70 8.52
C TRP A 116 -8.87 2.28 8.48
N HIS A 117 -10.18 2.12 8.74
CA HIS A 117 -10.84 0.80 8.68
C HIS A 117 -10.75 0.16 7.30
N PHE A 118 -11.04 0.90 6.23
CA PHE A 118 -10.92 0.37 4.86
C PHE A 118 -9.49 -0.02 4.53
N TRP A 119 -8.53 0.84 4.92
CA TRP A 119 -7.12 0.61 4.63
C TRP A 119 -6.55 -0.59 5.39
N SER A 120 -6.78 -0.67 6.70
CA SER A 120 -6.23 -1.73 7.55
C SER A 120 -6.81 -3.09 7.18
N ASN A 121 -8.12 -3.17 6.96
CA ASN A 121 -8.78 -4.40 6.53
C ASN A 121 -8.31 -4.85 5.13
N ALA A 122 -8.14 -3.93 4.19
CA ALA A 122 -7.58 -4.27 2.87
C ALA A 122 -6.14 -4.80 2.97
N ARG A 123 -5.29 -4.15 3.78
CA ARG A 123 -3.93 -4.61 4.05
C ARG A 123 -3.92 -6.00 4.69
N GLU A 124 -4.73 -6.23 5.72
CA GLU A 124 -4.81 -7.54 6.40
C GLU A 124 -5.28 -8.66 5.47
N ASN A 125 -6.24 -8.38 4.58
CA ASN A 125 -6.75 -9.37 3.63
C ASN A 125 -5.75 -9.70 2.50
N VAL A 126 -4.97 -8.71 2.05
CA VAL A 126 -4.04 -8.87 0.92
C VAL A 126 -2.65 -9.33 1.38
N GLY A 127 -2.28 -9.04 2.63
CA GLY A 127 -0.97 -9.32 3.20
C GLY A 127 0.06 -8.24 2.84
N LEU A 128 1.32 -8.62 2.69
CA LEU A 128 2.40 -7.74 2.27
C LEU A 128 2.70 -7.89 0.77
N PRO A 129 3.27 -6.87 0.10
CA PRO A 129 3.75 -7.01 -1.27
C PRO A 129 4.80 -8.14 -1.34
N MET A 130 4.60 -9.06 -2.27
CA MET A 130 5.53 -10.17 -2.50
C MET A 130 6.50 -9.78 -3.61
N ILE A 131 7.74 -9.50 -3.23
CA ILE A 131 8.81 -9.30 -4.21
C ILE A 131 9.27 -10.69 -4.67
N GLN A 132 8.99 -11.06 -5.92
CA GLN A 132 9.55 -12.27 -6.49
C GLN A 132 10.99 -12.01 -6.88
N GLY A 133 11.94 -12.65 -6.19
CA GLY A 133 13.36 -12.55 -6.52
C GLY A 133 14.20 -12.24 -5.30
N GLY A 134 14.53 -13.27 -4.53
CA GLY A 134 15.84 -13.33 -3.91
C GLY A 134 16.59 -14.46 -4.59
N PRO A 135 17.91 -14.35 -4.85
CA PRO A 135 18.72 -15.55 -5.02
C PRO A 135 18.56 -16.51 -3.82
#